data_AF-A0A126JT06-F1
#
_entry.id   AF-A0A126JT06-F1
#
_cell.length_a   1.000
_cell.length_b   1.000
_cell.length_c   1.000
_cell.angle_alpha   90.00
_cell.angle_beta   90.00
_cell.angle_gamma   90.00
#
_symmetry.space_group_name_H-M   'P 1'
#
loop_
_entity.id
_entity.type
_entity.pdbx_description
1 polymer ?
#
loop_
_entity_poly.entity_id
_entity_poly.type
_entity_poly.pdbx_seq_one_letter_code
_entity_poly.pdbx_strand_id
1 'polypeptide(L)'
;MQLNRYTARESDKSRILRTIGWCKRNHLTLAGLPYEDNLAGSDGISIEIITPPGMSREMLEQAVREGYSERDVVRHRILECPVGWFMEADGKAFDHEVFHDYVVAHGYGEPSSEAYELAERWFWQGNDYALIAAEIVARDLCVRDDEDED
;
A
#
# COMPACT_ATOMS: atom_id res chain seq x y z
N MET A 1 13.12 12.89 18.56
CA MET A 1 13.77 12.91 17.24
C MET A 1 12.81 13.57 16.25
N GLN A 2 13.30 14.45 15.37
CA GLN A 2 12.46 15.01 14.31
C GLN A 2 12.37 13.99 13.17
N LEU A 3 11.17 13.75 12.61
CA LEU A 3 10.95 12.72 11.59
C LEU A 3 11.03 13.22 10.13
N ASN A 4 11.01 14.54 9.88
CA ASN A 4 11.11 15.11 8.52
C ASN A 4 10.21 14.40 7.49
N ARG A 5 8.89 14.52 7.66
CA ARG A 5 7.88 13.82 6.83
C ARG A 5 7.56 14.61 5.57
N TYR A 6 7.47 13.89 4.45
CA TYR A 6 7.10 14.43 3.15
C TYR A 6 6.09 13.50 2.47
N THR A 7 5.24 14.07 1.62
CA THR A 7 4.33 13.30 0.77
C THR A 7 4.96 13.15 -0.61
N ALA A 8 5.01 11.92 -1.13
CA ALA A 8 5.49 11.65 -2.47
C ALA A 8 4.62 12.32 -3.53
N ARG A 9 5.24 12.73 -4.63
CA ARG A 9 4.54 13.25 -5.80
C ARG A 9 4.44 12.16 -6.85
N GLU A 10 3.49 12.27 -7.76
CA GLU A 10 3.34 11.29 -8.86
C GLU A 10 4.64 11.13 -9.68
N SER A 11 5.42 12.21 -9.83
CA SER A 11 6.73 12.16 -10.47
C SER A 11 7.75 11.24 -9.80
N ASP A 12 7.56 10.94 -8.50
CA ASP A 12 8.43 10.03 -7.74
C ASP A 12 8.05 8.55 -7.94
N LYS A 13 6.83 8.25 -8.43
CA LYS A 13 6.24 6.90 -8.46
C LYS A 13 7.18 5.86 -9.06
N SER A 14 7.70 6.12 -10.26
CA SER A 14 8.60 5.19 -10.95
C SER A 14 9.89 4.88 -10.17
N ARG A 15 10.44 5.86 -9.44
CA ARG A 15 11.61 5.63 -8.56
C ARG A 15 11.19 4.72 -7.41
N ILE A 16 10.10 5.08 -6.73
CA ILE A 16 9.63 4.43 -5.51
C ILE A 16 9.24 2.98 -5.75
N LEU A 17 8.52 2.67 -6.84
CA LEU A 17 8.19 1.29 -7.19
C LEU A 17 9.45 0.43 -7.38
N ARG A 18 10.48 0.98 -8.04
CA ARG A 18 11.76 0.28 -8.20
C ARG A 18 12.44 0.07 -6.85
N THR A 19 12.46 1.07 -5.99
CA THR A 19 13.06 0.99 -4.65
C THR A 19 12.34 -0.04 -3.79
N ILE A 20 11.01 0.02 -3.68
CA ILE A 20 10.21 -0.95 -2.92
C ILE A 20 10.48 -2.37 -3.42
N GLY A 21 10.41 -2.58 -4.74
CA GLY A 21 10.67 -3.88 -5.35
C GLY A 21 12.11 -4.37 -5.12
N TRP A 22 13.10 -3.47 -5.17
CA TRP A 22 14.50 -3.79 -4.88
C TRP A 22 14.70 -4.19 -3.42
N CYS A 23 14.18 -3.41 -2.48
CA CYS A 23 14.22 -3.70 -1.05
C CYS A 23 13.61 -5.06 -0.74
N LYS A 24 12.44 -5.35 -1.29
CA LYS A 24 11.76 -6.64 -1.12
C LYS A 24 12.60 -7.82 -1.61
N ARG A 25 13.12 -7.74 -2.85
CA ARG A 25 13.94 -8.82 -3.44
C ARG A 25 15.23 -9.10 -2.69
N ASN A 26 15.79 -8.09 -2.02
CA ASN A 26 17.07 -8.19 -1.31
C ASN A 26 16.90 -8.24 0.22
N HIS A 27 15.66 -8.33 0.72
CA HIS A 27 15.36 -8.33 2.16
C HIS A 27 15.94 -7.12 2.93
N LEU A 28 15.95 -5.95 2.28
CA LEU A 28 16.47 -4.71 2.86
C LEU A 28 15.32 -3.89 3.44
N THR A 29 15.28 -3.73 4.76
CA THR A 29 14.26 -2.92 5.44
C THR A 29 14.84 -2.22 6.68
N LEU A 30 14.15 -1.18 7.15
CA LEU A 30 14.34 -0.55 8.45
C LEU A 30 13.00 -0.58 9.18
N ALA A 31 12.92 -1.33 10.28
CA ALA A 31 11.69 -1.67 10.98
C ALA A 31 10.59 -2.21 10.04
N GLY A 32 10.98 -3.03 9.05
CA GLY A 32 10.07 -3.55 8.04
C GLY A 32 9.70 -2.58 6.91
N LEU A 33 10.21 -1.34 6.92
CA LEU A 33 9.95 -0.35 5.88
C LEU A 33 11.06 -0.36 4.81
N PRO A 34 10.70 -0.27 3.52
CA PRO A 34 11.68 -0.07 2.46
C PRO A 34 12.37 1.29 2.62
N TYR A 35 13.62 1.37 2.16
CA TYR A 35 14.41 2.59 2.23
C TYR A 35 15.34 2.73 1.04
N GLU A 36 15.79 3.95 0.78
CA GLU A 36 16.86 4.26 -0.17
C GLU A 36 18.00 4.97 0.58
N ASP A 37 19.22 4.46 0.45
CA ASP A 37 20.42 5.15 0.87
C ASP A 37 21.11 5.82 -0.32
N ASN A 38 21.35 7.12 -0.19
CA ASN A 38 22.06 7.89 -1.20
C ASN A 38 23.28 8.56 -0.55
N LEU A 39 24.44 8.41 -1.17
CA LEU A 39 25.65 9.14 -0.77
C LEU A 39 25.39 10.65 -0.89
N ALA A 40 25.45 11.35 0.24
CA ALA A 40 25.30 12.79 0.33
C ALA A 40 26.69 13.46 0.30
N GLY A 41 27.38 13.35 -0.83
CA GLY A 41 28.73 13.90 -1.00
C GLY A 41 29.76 13.20 -0.12
N SER A 42 30.70 13.98 0.44
CA SER A 42 31.72 13.51 1.39
C SER A 42 31.20 13.35 2.82
N ASP A 43 29.98 13.83 3.10
CA ASP A 43 29.54 14.09 4.47
C ASP A 43 28.91 12.86 5.11
N GLY A 44 28.40 11.92 4.30
CA GLY A 44 27.83 10.65 4.76
C GLY A 44 26.64 10.19 3.93
N ILE A 45 25.75 9.43 4.54
CA ILE A 45 24.58 8.83 3.89
C ILE A 45 23.31 9.62 4.19
N SER A 46 22.51 9.83 3.17
CA SER A 46 21.13 10.27 3.27
C SER A 46 20.19 9.08 3.18
N ILE A 47 19.37 8.86 4.19
CA ILE A 47 18.35 7.80 4.17
C ILE A 47 16.98 8.38 3.84
N GLU A 48 16.29 7.81 2.86
CA GLU A 48 14.85 7.99 2.65
C GLU A 48 14.12 6.72 3.06
N ILE A 49 13.30 6.80 4.11
CA ILE A 49 12.43 5.68 4.52
C ILE A 49 11.08 5.88 3.84
N ILE A 50 10.64 4.87 3.09
CA ILE A 50 9.41 4.88 2.30
C ILE A 50 8.32 4.17 3.12
N THR A 51 7.21 4.85 3.36
CA THR A 51 6.14 4.35 4.23
C THR A 51 4.75 4.55 3.62
N PRO A 52 3.79 3.64 3.85
CA PRO A 52 2.39 3.96 3.60
C PRO A 52 1.90 5.07 4.57
N PRO A 53 0.74 5.68 4.29
CA PRO A 53 0.18 6.72 5.15
C PRO A 53 -0.27 6.13 6.48
N GLY A 54 -0.27 6.94 7.54
CA GLY A 54 -0.81 6.54 8.85
C GLY A 54 0.11 5.64 9.69
N MET A 55 1.35 5.42 9.26
CA MET A 55 2.36 4.69 10.05
C MET A 55 2.59 5.35 11.42
N SER A 56 2.66 4.53 12.47
CA SER A 56 2.82 5.04 13.84
C SER A 56 4.16 5.73 14.03
N ARG A 57 4.17 6.72 14.93
CA ARG A 57 5.39 7.47 15.24
C ARG A 57 6.48 6.55 15.78
N GLU A 58 6.09 5.59 16.63
CA GLU A 58 6.98 4.62 17.25
C GLU A 58 7.70 3.77 16.20
N MET A 59 6.98 3.28 15.18
CA MET A 59 7.58 2.52 14.09
C MET A 59 8.54 3.38 13.24
N LEU A 60 8.16 4.62 12.94
CA LEU A 60 9.02 5.53 12.20
C LEU A 60 10.30 5.89 12.98
N GLU A 61 10.18 6.13 14.29
CA GLU A 61 11.34 6.39 15.15
C GLU A 61 12.26 5.17 15.27
N GLN A 62 11.69 3.95 15.29
CA GLN A 62 12.47 2.73 15.25
C GLN A 62 13.23 2.58 13.93
N ALA A 63 12.57 2.77 12.78
CA ALA A 63 13.21 2.68 11.47
C ALA A 63 14.38 3.66 11.33
N VAL A 64 14.19 4.90 11.79
CA VAL A 64 15.28 5.89 11.80
C VAL A 64 16.41 5.44 12.73
N ARG A 65 16.12 4.96 13.94
CA ARG A 65 17.15 4.48 14.87
C ARG A 65 17.97 3.33 14.28
N GLU A 66 17.32 2.38 13.64
CA GLU A 66 17.99 1.28 12.93
C GLU A 66 18.89 1.82 11.81
N GLY A 67 18.40 2.79 11.03
CA GLY A 67 19.17 3.44 9.96
C GLY A 67 20.49 4.05 10.48
N TYR A 68 20.44 4.76 11.61
CA TYR A 68 21.61 5.40 12.23
C TYR A 68 22.53 4.42 12.97
N SER A 69 22.09 3.20 13.28
CA SER A 69 22.88 2.26 14.09
C SER A 69 24.03 1.59 13.33
N GLU A 70 23.89 1.44 12.02
CA GLU A 70 24.84 0.69 11.17
C GLU A 70 25.48 1.56 10.07
N ARG A 71 25.08 2.84 9.96
CA ARG A 71 25.43 3.72 8.83
C ARG A 71 25.83 5.10 9.34
N ASP A 72 26.73 5.75 8.61
CA ASP A 72 27.12 7.14 8.87
C ASP A 72 26.07 8.11 8.29
N VAL A 73 24.91 8.16 8.94
CA VAL A 73 23.75 8.92 8.45
C VAL A 73 23.85 10.38 8.84
N VAL A 74 23.93 11.27 7.85
CA VAL A 74 23.91 12.74 8.08
C VAL A 74 22.51 13.32 8.02
N ARG A 75 21.61 12.70 7.25
CA ARG A 75 20.23 13.15 7.14
C ARG A 75 19.28 11.99 6.87
N HIS A 76 18.07 12.11 7.37
CA HIS A 76 16.98 11.21 7.04
C HIS A 76 15.73 11.99 6.61
N ARG A 77 14.90 11.33 5.82
CA ARG A 77 13.54 11.78 5.46
C ARG A 77 12.58 10.60 5.51
N ILE A 78 11.35 10.85 5.95
CA ILE A 78 10.24 9.90 5.85
C ILE A 78 9.39 10.31 4.66
N LEU A 79 9.25 9.44 3.67
CA LEU A 79 8.44 9.67 2.48
C LEU A 79 7.16 8.83 2.54
N GLU A 80 6.03 9.50 2.78
CA GLU A 80 4.70 8.89 2.72
C GLU A 80 4.24 8.71 1.27
N CYS A 81 3.88 7.49 0.93
CA CYS A 81 3.45 7.07 -0.40
C CYS A 81 2.07 6.40 -0.35
N PRO A 82 1.23 6.53 -1.39
CA PRO A 82 -0.04 5.81 -1.46
C PRO A 82 0.12 4.29 -1.27
N VAL A 83 -0.81 3.65 -0.56
CA VAL A 83 -0.81 2.19 -0.33
C VAL A 83 -0.78 1.43 -1.66
N GLY A 84 -1.51 1.91 -2.67
CA GLY A 84 -1.54 1.29 -4.00
C GLY A 84 -0.17 1.15 -4.66
N TRP A 85 0.81 2.01 -4.34
CA TRP A 85 2.17 1.84 -4.87
C TRP A 85 2.90 0.65 -4.26
N PHE A 86 2.63 0.33 -2.99
CA PHE A 86 3.18 -0.89 -2.38
C PHE A 86 2.54 -2.13 -2.99
N MET A 87 1.23 -2.08 -3.28
CA MET A 87 0.52 -3.17 -3.94
C MET A 87 1.03 -3.41 -5.36
N GLU A 88 1.25 -2.33 -6.12
CA GLU A 88 1.81 -2.38 -7.47
C GLU A 88 3.25 -2.93 -7.45
N ALA A 89 4.08 -2.48 -6.51
CA ALA A 89 5.44 -3.01 -6.32
C ALA A 89 5.45 -4.49 -5.88
N ASP A 90 4.39 -4.94 -5.21
CA ASP A 90 4.16 -6.34 -4.86
C ASP A 90 3.67 -7.19 -6.03
N GLY A 91 3.39 -6.59 -7.19
CA GLY A 91 2.82 -7.27 -8.35
C GLY A 91 1.35 -7.66 -8.16
N LYS A 92 0.66 -7.04 -7.20
CA LYS A 92 -0.78 -7.26 -6.99
C LYS A 92 -1.57 -6.47 -8.03
N ALA A 93 -2.66 -7.06 -8.50
CA ALA A 93 -3.65 -6.43 -9.34
C ALA A 93 -5.03 -6.81 -8.82
N PHE A 94 -6.01 -5.94 -9.08
CA PHE A 94 -7.40 -6.27 -8.81
C PHE A 94 -7.85 -7.38 -9.77
N ASP A 95 -8.46 -8.41 -9.21
CA ASP A 95 -8.90 -9.62 -9.90
C ASP A 95 -10.43 -9.67 -9.80
N HIS A 96 -11.07 -9.45 -10.95
CA HIS A 96 -12.52 -9.38 -11.04
C HIS A 96 -13.20 -10.70 -10.68
N GLU A 97 -12.62 -11.84 -11.08
CA GLU A 97 -13.20 -13.16 -10.83
C GLU A 97 -13.12 -13.50 -9.34
N VAL A 98 -11.94 -13.27 -8.74
CA VAL A 98 -11.76 -13.51 -7.31
C VAL A 98 -12.70 -12.60 -6.50
N PHE A 99 -12.75 -11.30 -6.80
CA PHE A 99 -13.68 -10.40 -6.11
C PHE A 99 -15.15 -10.85 -6.26
N HIS A 100 -15.55 -11.27 -7.47
CA HIS A 100 -16.89 -11.79 -7.74
C HIS A 100 -17.22 -12.99 -6.86
N ASP A 101 -16.33 -13.98 -6.78
CA ASP A 101 -16.50 -15.17 -5.95
C ASP A 101 -16.68 -14.81 -4.47
N TYR A 102 -15.92 -13.83 -3.96
CA TYR A 102 -16.08 -13.36 -2.58
C TYR A 102 -17.46 -12.75 -2.34
N VAL A 103 -18.01 -11.98 -3.27
CA VAL A 103 -19.36 -11.39 -3.14
C VAL A 103 -20.44 -12.46 -3.22
N VAL A 104 -20.40 -13.32 -4.24
CA VAL A 104 -21.41 -14.37 -4.45
C VAL A 104 -21.44 -15.37 -3.30
N ALA A 105 -20.30 -15.63 -2.64
CA ALA A 105 -20.25 -16.49 -1.45
C ALA A 105 -21.14 -16.00 -0.28
N HIS A 106 -21.52 -14.72 -0.25
CA HIS A 106 -22.50 -14.21 0.73
C HIS A 106 -23.95 -14.60 0.40
N GLY A 107 -24.26 -14.96 -0.85
CA GLY A 107 -25.60 -15.38 -1.29
C GLY A 107 -26.60 -14.24 -1.54
N TYR A 108 -26.12 -13.02 -1.80
CA TYR A 108 -26.96 -11.82 -2.03
C TYR A 108 -27.13 -11.44 -3.51
N GLY A 109 -26.63 -12.27 -4.42
CA GLY A 109 -26.58 -12.00 -5.86
C GLY A 109 -25.19 -11.58 -6.33
N GLU A 110 -25.11 -11.16 -7.58
CA GLU A 110 -23.85 -10.75 -8.22
C GLU A 110 -23.51 -9.29 -7.92
N PRO A 111 -22.22 -8.90 -7.87
CA PRO A 111 -21.85 -7.49 -7.74
C PRO A 111 -22.31 -6.65 -8.94
N SER A 112 -22.91 -5.50 -8.67
CA SER A 112 -23.24 -4.50 -9.69
C SER A 112 -21.98 -3.85 -10.30
N SER A 113 -22.12 -3.14 -11.43
CA SER A 113 -21.02 -2.37 -12.02
C SER A 113 -20.41 -1.35 -11.04
N GLU A 114 -21.24 -0.70 -10.23
CA GLU A 114 -20.77 0.24 -9.20
C GLU A 114 -19.95 -0.48 -8.11
N ALA A 115 -20.31 -1.72 -7.77
CA ALA A 115 -19.56 -2.52 -6.82
C ALA A 115 -18.13 -2.80 -7.31
N TYR A 116 -17.92 -3.10 -8.59
CA TYR A 116 -16.58 -3.31 -9.14
C TYR A 116 -15.71 -2.04 -9.08
N GLU A 117 -16.26 -0.89 -9.45
CA GLU A 117 -15.51 0.39 -9.39
C GLU A 117 -15.12 0.76 -7.95
N LEU A 118 -16.02 0.50 -6.99
CA LEU A 118 -15.74 0.73 -5.58
C LEU A 118 -14.72 -0.28 -5.04
N ALA A 119 -14.86 -1.55 -5.41
CA ALA A 119 -13.98 -2.63 -5.01
C ALA A 119 -12.55 -2.40 -5.49
N GLU A 120 -12.35 -2.05 -6.77
CA GLU A 120 -11.01 -1.78 -7.30
C GLU A 120 -10.34 -0.62 -6.56
N ARG A 121 -11.08 0.46 -6.30
CA ARG A 121 -10.57 1.61 -5.56
C ARG A 121 -10.17 1.26 -4.13
N TRP A 122 -10.97 0.48 -3.42
CA TRP A 122 -10.66 0.04 -2.06
C TRP A 122 -9.55 -1.01 -2.00
N PHE A 123 -9.47 -1.86 -3.02
CA PHE A 123 -8.35 -2.76 -3.19
C PHE A 123 -7.06 -1.96 -3.23
N TRP A 124 -6.96 -0.91 -4.07
CA TRP A 124 -5.78 -0.03 -4.12
C TRP A 124 -5.53 0.81 -2.85
N GLN A 125 -6.46 0.83 -1.91
CA GLN A 125 -6.26 1.39 -0.57
C GLN A 125 -5.71 0.37 0.44
N GLY A 126 -5.56 -0.89 0.03
CA GLY A 126 -4.99 -1.98 0.82
C GLY A 126 -6.01 -2.92 1.47
N ASN A 127 -7.30 -2.81 1.13
CA ASN A 127 -8.34 -3.69 1.67
C ASN A 127 -8.32 -5.05 0.97
N ASP A 128 -8.53 -6.14 1.72
CA ASP A 128 -8.67 -7.48 1.16
C ASP A 128 -10.08 -7.74 0.60
N TYR A 129 -10.22 -8.76 -0.25
CA TYR A 129 -11.49 -9.07 -0.92
C TYR A 129 -12.61 -9.46 0.05
N ALA A 130 -12.31 -10.07 1.20
CA ALA A 130 -13.34 -10.45 2.16
C ALA A 130 -13.96 -9.21 2.80
N LEU A 131 -13.12 -8.26 3.21
CA LEU A 131 -13.59 -6.97 3.74
C LEU A 131 -14.38 -6.18 2.69
N ILE A 132 -13.85 -6.10 1.46
CA ILE A 132 -14.51 -5.40 0.37
C ILE A 132 -15.88 -6.02 0.08
N ALA A 133 -15.96 -7.34 -0.09
CA ALA A 133 -17.20 -8.04 -0.38
C ALA A 133 -18.26 -7.85 0.72
N ALA A 134 -17.85 -7.94 1.99
CA ALA A 134 -18.76 -7.68 3.11
C ALA A 134 -19.35 -6.27 3.08
N GLU A 135 -18.54 -5.25 2.75
CA GLU A 135 -18.99 -3.87 2.59
C GLU A 135 -19.92 -3.67 1.39
N ILE A 136 -19.65 -4.32 0.26
CA ILE A 136 -20.52 -4.29 -0.93
C ILE A 136 -21.90 -4.86 -0.60
N VAL A 137 -21.95 -6.02 0.05
CA VAL A 137 -23.21 -6.65 0.48
C VAL A 137 -23.94 -5.78 1.49
N ALA A 138 -23.24 -5.23 2.48
CA ALA A 138 -23.84 -4.35 3.48
C ALA A 138 -24.42 -3.05 2.88
N ARG A 139 -23.94 -2.63 1.71
CA ARG A 139 -24.41 -1.45 0.97
C ARG A 139 -25.47 -1.74 -0.08
N ASP A 140 -25.93 -2.99 -0.18
CA ASP A 140 -26.95 -3.42 -1.14
C ASP A 140 -26.55 -3.15 -2.60
N LEU A 141 -25.25 -3.32 -2.91
CA LEU A 141 -24.69 -3.10 -4.26
C LEU A 141 -24.66 -4.40 -5.10
N CYS A 142 -25.48 -5.38 -4.73
CA CYS A 142 -25.66 -6.64 -5.46
C CYS A 142 -26.90 -6.55 -6.36
N VAL A 143 -26.82 -7.13 -7.55
CA VAL A 143 -27.96 -7.38 -8.43
C VAL A 143 -28.52 -8.76 -8.08
N ARG A 144 -29.81 -8.82 -7.80
CA ARG A 144 -30.52 -10.09 -7.70
C ARG A 144 -31.09 -10.40 -9.07
N ASP A 145 -30.87 -11.63 -9.53
CA ASP A 145 -31.70 -12.17 -10.59
C ASP A 145 -33.10 -12.31 -10.00
N ASP A 146 -34.00 -11.41 -10.36
CA ASP A 146 -35.43 -11.61 -10.14
C ASP A 146 -35.84 -12.81 -11.03
N GLU A 147 -35.69 -14.03 -10.49
CA GLU A 147 -36.34 -15.22 -11.04
C GLU A 147 -37.86 -15.05 -10.87
N ASP A 148 -38.50 -14.70 -11.99
CA ASP A 148 -39.89 -14.93 -12.37
C ASP A 148 -41.00 -14.46 -11.38
N GLU A 149 -41.57 -13.29 -11.66
CA GLU A 149 -42.96 -12.99 -11.27
C GLU A 149 -43.91 -13.98 -12.00
N ASP A 150 -44.26 -15.08 -11.33
CA ASP A 150 -45.40 -15.96 -11.68
C ASP A 150 -46.77 -15.26 -11.53
#